data_AF-A0A3D5UVY2-F1
#
_entry.id   AF-A0A3D5UVY2-F1
#
_cell.length_a   1.000
_cell.length_b   1.000
_cell.length_c   1.000
_cell.angle_alpha   90.00
_cell.angle_beta   90.00
_cell.angle_gamma   90.00
#
_symmetry.space_group_name_H-M   'P 1'
#
loop_
_entity.id
_entity.type
_entity.pdbx_description
1 polymer ?
#
loop_
_entity_poly.entity_id
_entity_poly.type
_entity_poly.pdbx_seq_one_letter_code
_entity_poly.pdbx_strand_id
1 'polypeptide(L)' 'QGQVFPFTPPFNFTGQPSLSLPLWQSESGLPIGMMFTGRYADEATLFRLAAQLEKELPWAARKPAVWN' A
#
# COMPACT_ATOMS: atom_id res chain seq x y z
N GLN A 1 -6.40 10.85 16.05
CA GLN A 1 -6.20 10.06 14.82
C GLN A 1 -4.82 10.31 14.21
N GLY A 2 -4.42 11.57 13.96
CA GLY A 2 -3.10 11.89 13.40
C GLY A 2 -1.86 11.39 14.18
N GLN A 3 -1.99 11.08 15.47
CA GLN A 3 -0.91 10.56 16.31
C GLN A 3 -0.65 9.06 16.13
N VAL A 4 -1.63 8.28 15.63
CA VAL A 4 -1.53 6.81 15.53
C VAL A 4 -1.57 6.34 14.07
N PHE A 5 -2.27 7.07 13.20
CA PHE A 5 -2.34 6.78 11.76
C PHE A 5 -2.51 8.11 11.00
N PRO A 6 -1.42 8.87 10.77
CA PRO A 6 -1.49 10.21 10.18
C PRO A 6 -1.92 10.24 8.70
N PHE A 7 -1.62 9.20 7.95
CA PHE A 7 -1.66 9.27 6.48
C PHE A 7 -2.98 8.82 5.86
N THR A 8 -3.71 7.90 6.49
CA THR A 8 -4.93 7.31 5.90
C THR A 8 -6.21 8.12 6.12
N PRO A 9 -6.45 8.81 7.25
CA PRO A 9 -7.74 9.47 7.50
C PRO A 9 -8.17 10.51 6.47
N PRO A 10 -7.30 11.36 5.92
CA PRO A 10 -7.71 12.36 4.93
C PRO A 10 -8.55 11.76 3.81
N PHE A 11 -8.15 10.59 3.29
CA PHE A 11 -8.78 9.95 2.15
C PHE A 11 -10.09 9.22 2.47
N ASN A 12 -10.33 8.88 3.75
CA ASN A 12 -11.64 8.42 4.20
C ASN A 12 -12.67 9.56 4.14
N PHE A 13 -12.26 10.79 4.48
CA PHE A 13 -13.15 11.95 4.47
C PHE A 13 -13.43 12.45 3.05
N THR A 14 -12.41 12.44 2.20
CA THR A 14 -12.49 13.00 0.86
C THR A 14 -12.93 11.98 -0.21
N GLY A 15 -12.85 10.67 0.10
CA GLY A 15 -13.40 9.59 -0.72
C GLY A 15 -12.56 9.20 -1.94
N GLN A 16 -11.33 9.72 -2.09
CA GLN A 16 -10.44 9.32 -3.17
C GLN A 16 -10.03 7.85 -3.00
N PRO A 17 -9.99 7.09 -4.11
CA PRO A 17 -9.50 5.73 -4.06
C PRO A 17 -8.03 5.73 -3.62
N SER A 18 -7.69 4.77 -2.75
CA SER A 18 -6.34 4.60 -2.22
C SER A 18 -6.02 3.12 -2.06
N LEU A 19 -4.77 2.74 -2.29
CA LEU A 19 -4.27 1.38 -2.02
C LEU A 19 -2.91 1.43 -1.31
N SER A 20 -2.59 0.37 -0.57
CA SER A 20 -1.31 0.21 0.12
C SER A 20 -0.60 -1.03 -0.40
N LEU A 21 0.66 -0.90 -0.82
CA LEU A 21 1.47 -1.99 -1.36
C LEU A 21 2.66 -2.31 -0.44
N PRO A 22 2.98 -3.60 -0.21
CA PRO A 22 4.06 -4.03 0.67
C PRO A 22 5.42 -3.98 -0.05
N LEU A 23 5.86 -2.79 -0.43
CA LEU A 23 7.01 -2.60 -1.32
C LEU A 23 8.35 -2.84 -0.61
N TRP A 24 8.42 -2.72 0.72
CA TRP A 24 9.68 -2.82 1.46
C TRP A 24 9.54 -3.58 2.79
N GLN A 25 10.68 -3.89 3.41
CA GLN A 25 10.77 -4.45 4.76
C GLN A 25 11.80 -3.66 5.58
N SER A 26 11.55 -3.46 6.86
CA SER A 26 12.56 -2.92 7.78
C SER A 26 13.76 -3.87 7.90
N GLU A 27 14.86 -3.38 8.49
CA GLU A 27 16.01 -4.23 8.84
C GLU A 27 15.63 -5.39 9.77
N SER A 28 14.57 -5.22 10.57
CA SER A 28 13.99 -6.26 11.44
C SER A 28 12.97 -7.17 10.74
N GLY A 29 12.80 -7.05 9.42
CA GLY A 29 11.91 -7.89 8.62
C GLY A 29 10.42 -7.54 8.71
N LEU A 30 10.06 -6.39 9.31
CA LEU A 30 8.67 -5.94 9.37
C LEU A 30 8.23 -5.34 8.02
N PRO A 31 7.03 -5.67 7.50
CA PRO A 31 6.53 -5.07 6.26
C PRO A 31 6.37 -3.56 6.36
N ILE A 32 6.83 -2.83 5.34
CA ILE A 32 6.60 -1.40 5.17
C ILE A 32 5.69 -1.19 3.97
N GLY A 33 4.49 -0.68 4.25
CA GLY A 33 3.50 -0.33 3.23
C GLY A 33 3.74 1.06 2.66
N MET A 34 3.52 1.21 1.35
CA MET A 34 3.48 2.51 0.68
C MET A 34 2.07 2.76 0.16
N MET A 35 1.49 3.89 0.58
CA MET A 35 0.13 4.28 0.21
C MET A 35 0.14 5.18 -1.03
N PHE A 36 -0.72 4.85 -1.99
CA PHE A 36 -0.95 5.64 -3.20
C PHE A 36 -2.42 6.04 -3.25
N THR A 37 -2.69 7.31 -3.58
CA THR A 37 -4.03 7.87 -3.71
C THR A 37 -4.23 8.40 -5.11
N GLY A 38 -5.34 8.02 -5.74
CA GLY A 38 -5.71 8.43 -7.08
C GLY A 38 -6.65 9.63 -7.09
N ARG A 39 -7.04 10.05 -8.30
CA ARG A 39 -8.18 10.96 -8.47
C ARG A 39 -9.47 10.24 -8.07
N TYR A 40 -10.49 11.00 -7.68
CA TYR A 40 -11.81 10.44 -7.39
C TYR A 40 -12.33 9.62 -8.59
N ALA A 41 -12.82 8.41 -8.33
CA ALA A 41 -13.30 7.44 -9.33
C ALA A 41 -12.27 7.04 -10.42
N ASP A 42 -10.97 7.09 -10.11
CA ASP A 42 -9.88 6.68 -11.01
C ASP A 42 -9.06 5.49 -10.45
N GLU A 43 -9.76 4.46 -9.98
CA GLU A 43 -9.19 3.22 -9.46
C GLU A 43 -8.34 2.50 -10.54
N ALA A 44 -8.73 2.62 -11.81
CA ALA A 44 -8.03 2.00 -12.93
C ALA A 44 -6.57 2.48 -13.04
N THR A 45 -6.29 3.75 -12.74
CA THR A 45 -4.92 4.26 -12.71
C THR A 45 -4.12 3.66 -11.54
N LEU A 46 -4.74 3.52 -10.37
CA LEU A 46 -4.09 2.88 -9.23
C LEU A 46 -3.77 1.41 -9.49
N PHE A 47 -4.69 0.64 -10.09
CA PHE A 47 -4.43 -0.75 -10.43
C PHE A 47 -3.32 -0.91 -11.49
N ARG A 48 -3.26 -0.02 -12.48
CA ARG A 48 -2.16 -0.02 -13.47
C ARG A 48 -0.81 0.29 -12.81
N LEU A 49 -0.78 1.21 -11.84
CA LEU A 49 0.43 1.48 -11.05
C LEU A 49 0.82 0.26 -10.21
N ALA A 50 -0.14 -0.33 -9.50
CA ALA A 50 0.09 -1.50 -8.66
C ALA A 50 0.64 -2.69 -9.46
N ALA A 51 0.09 -2.97 -10.64
CA ALA A 51 0.57 -4.05 -11.51
C ALA A 51 2.02 -3.84 -11.97
N GLN A 52 2.40 -2.60 -12.29
CA GLN A 52 3.79 -2.28 -12.64
C GLN A 52 4.72 -2.48 -11.44
N LEU A 53 4.32 -2.01 -10.25
CA LEU A 53 5.11 -2.16 -9.04
C LEU A 53 5.21 -3.62 -8.59
N GLU A 54 4.16 -4.41 -8.72
CA GLU A 54 4.17 -5.84 -8.42
C GLU A 54 5.13 -6.61 -9.33
N LYS A 55 5.18 -6.24 -10.61
CA LYS A 55 6.11 -6.83 -11.57
C LYS A 55 7.57 -6.52 -11.25
N GLU A 56 7.89 -5.27 -10.92
CA GLU A 56 9.28 -4.84 -10.69
C GLU A 56 9.77 -5.08 -9.27
N LEU A 57 8.88 -5.13 -8.28
CA LEU A 57 9.17 -5.35 -6.86
C LEU A 57 8.30 -6.49 -6.29
N PRO A 58 8.43 -7.74 -6.75
CA PRO A 58 7.55 -8.82 -6.35
C PRO A 58 7.61 -9.09 -4.84
N TRP A 59 6.43 -9.18 -4.22
CA TRP A 59 6.27 -9.44 -2.78
C TRP A 59 5.60 -10.78 -2.47
N ALA A 60 5.08 -11.52 -3.46
CA ALA A 60 4.32 -12.76 -3.25
C ALA A 60 5.09 -13.86 -2.48
N ALA A 61 6.42 -13.87 -2.59
CA ALA A 61 7.28 -14.81 -1.88
C ALA A 61 7.58 -14.39 -0.42
N ARG A 62 7.30 -13.14 -0.04
CA ARG A 62 7.55 -12.61 1.30
C ARG A 62 6.45 -13.13 2.25
N LYS A 63 6.80 -14.09 3.09
CA LYS A 63 5.86 -14.72 4.04
C LYS A 63 6.31 -14.47 5.49
N PRO A 64 5.39 -14.25 6.43
CA PRO A 64 5.71 -14.18 7.85
C PRO A 64 6.14 -15.55 8.39
N ALA A 65 6.84 -15.56 9.54
CA ALA A 65 7.30 -16.81 10.17
C ALA A 65 6.14 -17.74 10.60
N VAL A 66 4.96 -17.17 10.87
CA VAL A 66 3.73 -17.88 11.30
C VAL A 66 2.83 -18.30 10.15
N TRP A 67 3.40 -18.49 8.95
CA TRP A 67 2.60 -18.80 7.75
C TRP A 67 2.09 -20.25 7.66
N ASN A 68 2.69 -21.16 8.42
CA ASN A 68 2.33 -22.58 8.45
C ASN A 68 1.48 -22.91 9.68
#